data_AF-A0AAU3AX65-F1
#
_entry.id   AF-A0AAU3AX65-F1
#
_cell.length_a   1.000
_cell.length_b   1.000
_cell.length_c   1.000
_cell.angle_alpha   90.00
_cell.angle_beta   90.00
_cell.angle_gamma   90.00
#
_symmetry.space_group_name_H-M   'P 1'
#
loop_
_entity.id
_entity.type
_entity.pdbx_description
1 polymer ?
#
loop_
_entity_poly.entity_id
_entity_poly.type
_entity_poly.pdbx_seq_one_letter_code
_entity_poly.pdbx_strand_id
1 'polypeptide(L)'
;MTTNRGRKDVIRDRMTATGESYNVAARNLKAMKDMGSTGEAVRTQRWRPADSLDLPCPCGGTCEPGEKCDHCHARYRHVARAPGSLTDVEVWADRYDCTGCSSSYTLAVTLPGRPWGIAETVIQGGAAEQVVRARVFPGVVHPLLRPEAPEQD
;
A
#
# COMPACT_ATOMS: atom_id res chain seq x y z
N MET A 1 12.00 5.08 -16.45
CA MET A 1 11.04 5.90 -17.23
C MET A 1 10.62 5.12 -18.46
N THR A 2 9.51 4.38 -18.43
CA THR A 2 9.03 3.65 -19.60
C THR A 2 8.37 4.66 -20.54
N THR A 3 9.06 4.99 -21.64
CA THR A 3 8.52 5.90 -22.65
C THR A 3 7.22 5.33 -23.22
N ASN A 4 6.35 6.20 -23.73
CA ASN A 4 5.06 5.82 -24.35
C ASN A 4 5.23 4.75 -25.46
N ARG A 5 6.44 4.67 -26.04
CA ARG A 5 6.87 3.62 -26.97
C ARG A 5 6.96 2.24 -26.31
N GLY A 6 7.71 2.12 -25.21
CA GLY A 6 7.88 0.85 -24.50
C GLY A 6 6.57 0.27 -23.97
N ARG A 7 5.63 1.12 -23.53
CA ARG A 7 4.28 0.65 -23.14
C ARG A 7 3.52 0.04 -24.32
N LYS A 8 3.57 0.67 -25.51
CA LYS A 8 2.92 0.15 -26.72
C LYS A 8 3.55 -1.16 -27.19
N ASP A 9 4.86 -1.31 -27.04
CA ASP A 9 5.57 -2.52 -27.43
C ASP A 9 5.13 -3.71 -26.58
N VAL A 10 5.07 -3.57 -25.25
CA VAL A 10 4.55 -4.61 -24.34
C VAL A 10 3.09 -4.98 -24.66
N ILE A 11 2.25 -4.01 -25.01
CA ILE A 11 0.87 -4.29 -25.42
C ILE A 11 0.86 -5.08 -26.74
N ARG A 12 1.69 -4.70 -27.72
CA ARG A 12 1.81 -5.42 -28.99
C ARG A 12 2.33 -6.85 -28.82
N ASP A 13 3.32 -7.06 -27.95
CA ASP A 13 3.84 -8.41 -27.68
C ASP A 13 2.75 -9.33 -27.12
N ARG A 14 1.90 -8.81 -26.22
CA ARG A 14 0.73 -9.55 -25.73
C ARG A 14 -0.28 -9.82 -26.85
N MET A 15 -0.60 -8.82 -27.68
CA MET A 15 -1.50 -9.03 -28.82
C MET A 15 -1.02 -10.19 -29.70
N THR A 16 0.28 -10.23 -30.01
CA THR A 16 0.90 -11.32 -30.79
C THR A 16 0.81 -12.66 -30.07
N ALA A 17 1.05 -12.70 -28.76
CA ALA A 17 1.03 -13.94 -27.98
C ALA A 17 -0.38 -14.51 -27.73
N THR A 18 -1.41 -13.68 -27.70
CA THR A 18 -2.76 -14.06 -27.24
C THR A 18 -3.85 -13.92 -28.31
N GLY A 19 -3.57 -13.24 -29.42
CA GLY A 19 -4.57 -12.89 -30.44
C GLY A 19 -5.56 -11.81 -29.97
N GLU A 20 -5.34 -11.18 -28.82
CA GLU A 20 -6.21 -10.13 -28.28
C GLU A 20 -6.11 -8.83 -29.08
N SER A 21 -7.20 -8.05 -29.13
CA SER A 21 -7.13 -6.67 -29.64
C SER A 21 -6.33 -5.77 -28.70
N TYR A 22 -5.77 -4.67 -29.23
CA TYR A 22 -4.96 -3.72 -28.45
C TYR A 22 -5.64 -3.27 -27.14
N ASN A 23 -6.94 -2.93 -27.21
CA ASN A 23 -7.70 -2.47 -26.05
C ASN A 23 -7.93 -3.56 -25.00
N VAL A 24 -8.04 -4.82 -25.43
CA VAL A 24 -8.17 -5.97 -24.52
C VAL A 24 -6.81 -6.25 -23.87
N ALA A 25 -5.74 -6.32 -24.66
CA ALA A 25 -4.38 -6.53 -24.16
C ALA A 25 -3.95 -5.44 -23.16
N ALA A 26 -4.24 -4.16 -23.44
CA ALA A 26 -3.94 -3.05 -22.55
C ALA A 26 -4.73 -3.12 -21.23
N ARG A 27 -6.02 -3.49 -21.28
CA ARG A 27 -6.85 -3.66 -20.08
C ARG A 27 -6.39 -4.83 -19.24
N ASN A 28 -6.08 -5.96 -19.86
CA ASN A 28 -5.57 -7.15 -19.17
C ASN A 28 -4.22 -6.89 -18.50
N LEU A 29 -3.29 -6.20 -19.16
CA LEU A 29 -2.02 -5.80 -18.56
C LEU A 29 -2.21 -4.88 -17.34
N LYS A 30 -3.14 -3.91 -17.43
CA LYS A 30 -3.48 -3.06 -16.29
C LYS A 30 -4.07 -3.90 -15.15
N ALA A 31 -5.05 -4.75 -15.43
CA ALA A 31 -5.69 -5.60 -14.43
C ALA A 31 -4.66 -6.51 -13.73
N MET A 32 -3.73 -7.12 -14.49
CA MET A 32 -2.63 -7.92 -13.93
C MET A 32 -1.72 -7.10 -13.02
N LYS A 33 -1.37 -5.88 -13.41
CA LYS A 33 -0.58 -4.97 -12.56
C LYS A 33 -1.34 -4.60 -11.29
N ASP A 34 -2.63 -4.31 -11.41
CA ASP A 34 -3.46 -3.91 -10.28
C ASP A 34 -3.64 -5.09 -9.30
N MET A 35 -3.77 -6.33 -9.79
CA MET A 35 -3.74 -7.55 -8.97
C MET A 35 -2.39 -7.74 -8.27
N GLY A 36 -1.28 -7.51 -8.99
CA GLY A 36 0.07 -7.55 -8.42
C GLY A 36 0.24 -6.55 -7.27
N SER A 37 -0.17 -5.30 -7.50
CA SER A 37 -0.14 -4.21 -6.52
C SER A 37 -1.03 -4.51 -5.31
N THR A 38 -2.24 -5.01 -5.54
CA THR A 38 -3.17 -5.44 -4.48
C THR A 38 -2.53 -6.51 -3.60
N GLY A 39 -1.95 -7.55 -4.20
CA GLY A 39 -1.27 -8.61 -3.46
C GLY A 39 -0.07 -8.12 -2.65
N GLU A 40 0.72 -7.19 -3.19
CA GLU A 40 1.86 -6.59 -2.49
C GLU A 40 1.43 -5.70 -1.32
N ALA A 41 0.38 -4.90 -1.50
CA ALA A 41 -0.18 -4.08 -0.44
C ALA A 41 -0.68 -4.94 0.73
N VAL A 42 -1.39 -6.03 0.43
CA VAL A 42 -1.85 -6.99 1.45
C VAL A 42 -0.68 -7.61 2.19
N ARG A 43 0.40 -8.03 1.51
CA ARG A 43 1.61 -8.56 2.15
C ARG A 43 2.35 -7.52 3.00
N THR A 44 2.36 -6.26 2.56
CA THR A 44 2.98 -5.15 3.29
C THR A 44 2.28 -4.90 4.62
N GLN A 45 0.95 -5.06 4.66
CA GLN A 45 0.16 -4.96 5.90
C GLN A 45 0.16 -6.24 6.73
N ARG A 46 0.16 -7.42 6.09
CA ARG A 46 -0.07 -8.70 6.77
C ARG A 46 1.23 -9.44 7.04
N TRP A 47 1.68 -9.31 8.27
CA TRP A 47 2.77 -10.07 8.86
C TRP A 47 2.51 -10.23 10.36
N ARG A 48 3.28 -11.10 11.01
CA ARG A 48 3.25 -11.26 12.47
C ARG A 48 4.54 -10.71 13.05
N PRO A 49 4.50 -9.92 14.14
CA PRO A 49 5.71 -9.44 14.78
C PRO A 49 6.61 -10.61 15.18
N ALA A 50 7.92 -10.41 15.08
CA ALA A 50 8.87 -11.39 15.59
C ALA A 50 8.69 -11.57 17.11
N ASP A 51 8.87 -12.81 17.57
CA ASP A 51 8.79 -13.15 19.00
C ASP A 51 9.98 -12.59 19.78
N SER A 52 11.13 -12.41 19.12
CA SER A 52 12.33 -11.75 19.67
C SER A 52 12.75 -10.56 18.81
N LEU A 53 13.37 -9.57 19.45
CA LEU A 53 14.01 -8.42 18.81
C LEU A 53 15.38 -8.75 18.21
N ASP A 54 15.92 -9.94 18.49
CA ASP A 54 17.17 -10.42 17.88
C ASP A 54 16.96 -10.87 16.41
N LEU A 55 15.71 -11.05 16.01
CA LEU A 55 15.34 -11.38 14.65
C LEU A 55 14.99 -10.11 13.87
N PRO A 56 15.31 -10.05 12.56
CA PRO A 56 14.92 -8.92 11.73
C PRO A 56 13.40 -8.78 11.69
N CYS A 57 12.91 -7.53 11.63
CA CYS A 57 11.48 -7.28 11.55
C CYS A 57 10.90 -7.85 10.24
N PRO A 58 9.85 -8.67 10.28
CA PRO A 58 9.28 -9.31 9.11
C PRO A 58 8.38 -8.39 8.27
N CYS A 59 8.31 -7.09 8.57
CA CYS A 59 7.47 -6.13 7.82
C CYS A 59 7.95 -5.88 6.37
N GLY A 60 9.08 -6.46 5.97
CA GLY A 60 9.56 -6.45 4.59
C GLY A 60 9.98 -5.06 4.08
N GLY A 61 10.34 -4.13 4.96
CA GLY A 61 10.81 -2.79 4.63
C GLY A 61 11.68 -2.18 5.73
N THR A 62 12.14 -0.95 5.51
CA THR A 62 12.87 -0.19 6.52
C THR A 62 11.91 0.19 7.64
N CYS A 63 12.20 -0.29 8.85
CA CYS A 63 11.52 0.08 10.08
C CYS A 63 12.58 0.19 11.18
N GLU A 64 12.21 0.79 12.30
CA GLU A 64 13.14 1.07 13.40
C GLU A 64 12.77 0.25 14.65
N PRO A 65 12.79 -1.09 14.60
CA PRO A 65 12.53 -1.91 15.77
C PRO A 65 13.66 -1.73 16.79
N GLY A 66 13.33 -1.82 18.06
CA GLY A 66 14.33 -1.81 19.13
C GLY A 66 14.76 -0.42 19.59
N GLU A 67 14.02 0.64 19.30
CA GLU A 67 14.20 1.90 20.03
C GLU A 67 13.94 1.69 21.55
N LYS A 68 14.61 2.45 22.42
CA LYS A 68 14.37 2.36 23.87
C LYS A 68 13.14 3.17 24.28
N CYS A 69 12.38 2.63 25.22
CA CYS A 69 11.29 3.34 25.86
C CYS A 69 11.82 4.32 26.90
N ASP A 70 11.40 5.58 26.80
CA ASP A 70 11.79 6.62 27.76
C ASP A 70 11.18 6.42 29.16
N HIS A 71 10.14 5.58 29.28
CA HIS A 71 9.44 5.34 30.55
C HIS A 71 9.99 4.15 31.34
N CYS A 72 10.27 3.03 30.69
CA CYS A 72 10.68 1.79 31.37
C CYS A 72 12.00 1.20 30.84
N HIS A 73 12.63 1.86 29.87
CA HIS A 73 13.89 1.46 29.24
C HIS A 73 13.89 0.10 28.52
N ALA A 74 12.75 -0.60 28.48
CA ALA A 74 12.53 -1.72 27.58
C ALA A 74 12.53 -1.24 26.11
N ARG A 75 12.44 -2.17 25.18
CA ARG A 75 12.55 -1.88 23.75
C ARG A 75 11.17 -1.82 23.11
N TYR A 76 11.03 -1.01 22.07
CA TYR A 76 9.84 -0.99 21.22
C TYR A 76 9.91 -2.07 20.15
N ARG A 77 8.78 -2.74 19.92
CA ARG A 77 8.60 -3.71 18.84
C ARG A 77 7.65 -3.14 17.81
N HIS A 78 8.00 -3.24 16.53
CA HIS A 78 7.07 -2.96 15.44
C HIS A 78 5.97 -4.03 15.44
N VAL A 79 4.72 -3.63 15.67
CA VAL A 79 3.59 -4.56 15.83
C VAL A 79 2.60 -4.58 14.67
N ALA A 80 2.49 -3.48 13.92
CA ALA A 80 1.56 -3.41 12.80
C ALA A 80 1.95 -2.30 11.83
N ARG A 81 1.56 -2.49 10.56
CA ARG A 81 1.63 -1.47 9.52
C ARG A 81 0.26 -1.29 8.89
N ALA A 82 -0.20 -0.04 8.77
CA ALA A 82 -1.49 0.29 8.14
C ALA A 82 -1.35 1.51 7.22
N PRO A 83 -2.28 1.75 6.29
CA PRO A 83 -2.33 3.01 5.56
C PRO A 83 -2.29 4.23 6.49
N GLY A 84 -1.44 5.22 6.18
CA GLY A 84 -1.14 6.36 7.05
C GLY A 84 -1.69 7.70 6.55
N SER A 85 -2.33 7.74 5.39
CA SER A 85 -2.88 8.96 4.79
C SER A 85 -4.23 8.68 4.14
N LEU A 86 -5.09 9.70 4.01
CA LEU A 86 -6.39 9.56 3.33
C LEU A 86 -6.27 9.65 1.79
N THR A 87 -5.18 10.19 1.28
CA THR A 87 -5.02 10.54 -0.14
C THR A 87 -3.68 10.12 -0.72
N ASP A 88 -2.62 10.15 0.09
CA ASP A 88 -1.29 9.70 -0.32
C ASP A 88 -1.18 8.19 -0.16
N VAL A 89 -1.31 7.48 -1.28
CA VAL A 89 -1.37 6.02 -1.30
C VAL A 89 -0.05 5.34 -0.97
N GLU A 90 1.07 6.05 -0.92
CA GLU A 90 2.39 5.49 -0.57
C GLU A 90 2.78 5.74 0.90
N VAL A 91 1.96 6.51 1.63
CA VAL A 91 2.18 6.77 3.07
C VAL A 91 1.51 5.70 3.92
N TRP A 92 2.33 5.02 4.70
CA TRP A 92 1.95 4.03 5.70
C TRP A 92 2.21 4.57 7.12
N ALA A 93 1.64 3.90 8.10
CA ALA A 93 1.79 4.16 9.52
C ALA A 93 2.26 2.87 10.21
N ASP A 94 3.45 2.91 10.78
CA ASP A 94 4.06 1.83 11.55
C ASP A 94 3.77 2.04 13.02
N ARG A 95 3.12 1.06 13.65
CA ARG A 95 2.83 1.08 15.08
C ARG A 95 3.87 0.29 15.86
N TYR A 96 4.36 0.88 16.94
CA TYR A 96 5.32 0.27 17.85
C TYR A 96 4.74 0.19 19.25
N ASP A 97 4.84 -0.99 19.86
CA ASP A 97 4.43 -1.23 21.24
C ASP A 97 5.66 -1.56 22.09
N CYS A 98 5.74 -0.98 23.30
CA CYS A 98 6.79 -1.29 24.25
C CYS A 98 6.64 -2.72 24.78
N THR A 99 7.75 -3.45 24.95
CA THR A 99 7.72 -4.81 25.49
C THR A 99 7.60 -4.87 27.01
N GLY A 100 7.80 -3.74 27.72
CA GLY A 100 7.84 -3.69 29.18
C GLY A 100 6.74 -2.86 29.85
N CYS A 101 5.98 -2.06 29.09
CA CYS A 101 4.89 -1.25 29.63
C CYS A 101 3.81 -0.99 28.56
N SER A 102 2.77 -0.24 28.90
CA SER A 102 1.66 0.09 27.97
C SER A 102 1.98 1.23 26.99
N SER A 103 3.23 1.67 26.89
CA SER A 103 3.62 2.73 25.96
C SER A 103 3.58 2.24 24.52
N SER A 104 3.10 3.09 23.61
CA SER A 104 3.08 2.82 22.18
C SER A 104 3.23 4.13 21.40
N TYR A 105 3.78 4.04 20.19
CA TYR A 105 3.80 5.17 19.26
C TYR A 105 3.51 4.72 17.83
N THR A 106 3.30 5.70 16.95
CA THR A 106 3.11 5.46 15.51
C THR A 106 4.01 6.40 14.72
N LEU A 107 4.67 5.87 13.70
CA LEU A 107 5.53 6.60 12.78
C LEU A 107 4.95 6.55 11.38
N ALA A 108 4.80 7.71 10.73
CA ALA A 108 4.47 7.77 9.31
C ALA A 108 5.71 7.41 8.48
N VAL A 109 5.56 6.47 7.54
CA VAL A 109 6.63 6.03 6.65
C VAL A 109 6.14 6.05 5.20
N THR A 110 6.96 6.58 4.30
CA THR A 110 6.68 6.52 2.86
C THR A 110 7.34 5.28 2.28
N LEU A 111 6.57 4.44 1.58
CA LEU A 111 7.08 3.25 0.90
C LEU A 111 6.88 3.40 -0.62
N PRO A 112 7.83 4.02 -1.34
CA PRO A 112 7.72 4.25 -2.77
C PRO A 112 7.51 2.95 -3.55
N GLY A 113 6.55 2.92 -4.47
CA GLY A 113 6.22 1.74 -5.25
C GLY A 113 5.44 0.68 -4.48
N ARG A 114 5.05 0.94 -3.23
CA ARG A 114 4.19 0.07 -2.42
C ARG A 114 2.91 0.79 -2.00
N PRO A 115 2.06 1.16 -2.95
CA PRO A 115 0.84 1.85 -2.61
C PRO A 115 -0.14 0.93 -1.88
N TRP A 116 -0.88 1.43 -0.90
CA TRP A 116 -1.99 0.71 -0.26
C TRP A 116 -3.32 0.82 -1.02
N GLY A 117 -3.38 1.66 -2.05
CA GLY A 117 -4.56 1.92 -2.85
C GLY A 117 -4.26 2.65 -4.16
N ILE A 118 -5.30 3.18 -4.80
CA ILE A 118 -5.21 3.98 -6.02
C ILE A 118 -5.60 5.42 -5.68
N ALA A 119 -4.73 6.37 -6.00
CA ALA A 119 -5.07 7.80 -5.98
C ALA A 119 -5.77 8.16 -7.29
N GLU A 120 -6.96 8.73 -7.19
CA GLU A 120 -7.79 9.16 -8.31
C GLU A 120 -8.08 10.66 -8.15
N THR A 121 -7.94 11.42 -9.24
CA THR A 121 -8.36 12.82 -9.26
C THR A 121 -9.82 12.87 -9.70
N VAL A 122 -10.69 13.36 -8.83
CA VAL A 122 -12.11 13.53 -9.10
C VAL A 122 -12.46 15.02 -9.19
N ILE A 123 -13.39 15.36 -10.08
CA ILE A 123 -13.94 16.72 -10.18
C ILE A 123 -15.11 16.81 -9.19
N GLN A 124 -15.07 17.75 -8.24
CA GLN A 124 -16.13 17.96 -7.28
C GLN A 124 -16.79 19.34 -7.46
N GLY A 125 -18.13 19.36 -7.53
CA GLY A 125 -18.92 20.58 -7.66
C GLY A 125 -18.96 21.19 -9.07
N GLY A 126 -19.87 22.16 -9.27
CA GLY A 126 -20.07 22.86 -10.55
C GLY A 126 -18.92 23.77 -10.98
N ALA A 127 -17.85 23.88 -10.20
CA ALA A 127 -16.73 24.81 -10.39
C ALA A 127 -15.41 24.14 -10.83
N ALA A 128 -15.43 22.87 -11.25
CA ALA A 128 -14.26 22.14 -11.77
C ALA A 128 -13.08 22.01 -10.78
N GLU A 129 -13.35 21.97 -9.47
CA GLU A 129 -12.30 21.74 -8.47
C GLU A 129 -11.82 20.29 -8.54
N GLN A 130 -10.50 20.09 -8.70
CA GLN A 130 -9.87 18.78 -8.74
C GLN A 130 -9.46 18.36 -7.33
N VAL A 131 -10.09 17.31 -6.80
CA VAL A 131 -9.79 16.76 -5.49
C VAL A 131 -9.16 15.37 -5.67
N VAL A 132 -8.10 15.08 -4.92
CA VAL A 132 -7.51 13.74 -4.87
C VAL A 132 -8.28 12.89 -3.86
N ARG A 133 -8.76 11.73 -4.32
CA ARG A 133 -9.38 10.71 -3.47
C ARG A 133 -8.59 9.41 -3.60
N ALA A 134 -8.43 8.69 -2.50
CA ALA A 134 -7.87 7.36 -2.55
C ALA A 134 -8.97 6.28 -2.51
N ARG A 135 -8.77 5.22 -3.29
CA ARG A 135 -9.54 3.98 -3.22
C ARG A 135 -8.64 2.87 -2.69
N VAL A 136 -9.04 2.26 -1.58
CA VAL A 136 -8.26 1.22 -0.89
C VAL A 136 -8.26 -0.07 -1.71
N PHE A 137 -7.11 -0.75 -1.81
CA PHE A 137 -7.06 -2.05 -2.46
C PHE A 137 -7.88 -3.10 -1.69
N PRO A 138 -8.56 -4.04 -2.39
CA PRO A 138 -9.27 -5.12 -1.73
C PRO A 138 -8.38 -5.91 -0.74
N GLY A 139 -8.89 -6.14 0.47
CA GLY A 139 -8.19 -6.91 1.51
C GLY A 139 -7.19 -6.12 2.36
N VAL A 140 -6.89 -4.87 1.98
CA VAL A 140 -6.17 -3.89 2.81
C VAL A 140 -7.14 -3.22 3.76
N VAL A 141 -6.78 -3.15 5.04
CA VAL A 141 -7.55 -2.50 6.09
C VAL A 141 -7.02 -1.10 6.30
N HIS A 142 -7.82 -0.08 6.00
CA HIS A 142 -7.47 1.31 6.24
C HIS A 142 -8.15 1.78 7.54
N PRO A 143 -7.43 2.28 8.56
CA PRO A 143 -8.04 2.66 9.84
C PRO A 143 -9.11 3.75 9.73
N LEU A 144 -8.91 4.68 8.79
CA LEU A 144 -9.78 5.86 8.60
C LEU A 144 -10.71 5.80 7.38
N LEU A 145 -10.50 4.87 6.43
CA LEU A 145 -11.29 4.75 5.21
C LEU A 145 -12.04 3.43 5.26
N ARG A 146 -13.36 3.46 5.05
CA ARG A 146 -14.11 2.22 4.88
C ARG A 146 -13.78 1.61 3.52
N PRO A 147 -13.66 0.27 3.42
CA PRO A 147 -13.63 -0.39 2.12
C PRO A 147 -14.90 -0.01 1.35
N GLU A 148 -14.75 0.41 0.10
CA GLU A 148 -15.92 0.51 -0.78
C GLU A 148 -16.48 -0.90 -0.96
N ALA A 149 -17.76 -1.08 -0.64
CA ALA A 149 -18.47 -2.31 -0.92
C ALA A 149 -18.43 -2.53 -2.45
N PRO A 150 -18.26 -3.78 -2.93
CA PRO A 150 -18.36 -4.04 -4.36
C PRO A 150 -19.72 -3.56 -4.87
N GLU A 151 -19.71 -2.69 -5.87
CA GLU A 151 -20.88 -2.25 -6.60
C GLU A 151 -21.58 -3.52 -7.11
N GLN A 152 -22.82 -3.75 -6.64
CA GLN A 152 -23.63 -4.86 -7.16
C GLN A 152 -24.15 -4.44 -8.53
N ASP A 153 -23.64 -5.13 -9.55
CA ASP A 153 -24.15 -5.10 -10.94
C ASP A 153 -25.58 -5.65 -11.01
#